data_AF-A0A1I0L472-F1
#
_entry.id   AF-A0A1I0L472-F1
#
_cell.length_a   1.000
_cell.length_b   1.000
_cell.length_c   1.000
_cell.angle_alpha   90.00
_cell.angle_beta   90.00
_cell.angle_gamma   90.00
#
_symmetry.space_group_name_H-M   'P 1'
#
loop_
_entity.id
_entity.type
_entity.pdbx_description
1 polymer ?
#
loop_
_entity_poly.entity_id
_entity_poly.type
_entity_poly.pdbx_seq_one_letter_code
_entity_poly.pdbx_strand_id
1 'polypeptide(L)'
;MAMIPFTRNYTDRSNNFGFQFEFQCDKCRNGHMSPFIASKVGMATGLLKAAGTLFGGTLSRAAYAGEHVKDALRGNAWDEAYGEAVAEAKQHFRHCSRCGHWVCPQACWNEARELCEDCAPDLHEEAAHIQARVAVEQAWDKARKVDQVASLDMKAPRSAAVSACPHCQARISGGKFCSECGKPLAAAQVNCTECGVALKPRARFCSECGTPQGP
;
A
#
# COMPACT_ATOMS: atom_id res chain seq x y z
N MET A 1 -24.52 -16.72 -30.18
CA MET A 1 -24.45 -16.48 -28.73
C MET A 1 -25.22 -15.22 -28.38
N ALA A 2 -25.85 -15.18 -27.20
CA ALA A 2 -26.51 -13.98 -26.66
C ALA A 2 -25.45 -12.97 -26.17
N MET A 3 -25.78 -11.68 -26.16
CA MET A 3 -24.88 -10.64 -25.66
C MET A 3 -24.64 -10.81 -24.15
N ILE A 4 -23.37 -10.84 -23.73
CA ILE A 4 -22.96 -10.97 -22.33
C ILE A 4 -22.77 -9.55 -21.74
N PRO A 5 -23.52 -9.14 -20.70
CA PRO A 5 -23.30 -7.86 -20.01
C PRO A 5 -22.05 -7.94 -19.09
N PHE A 6 -21.77 -6.91 -18.28
CA PHE A 6 -20.51 -6.82 -17.49
C PHE A 6 -19.24 -6.63 -18.33
N THR A 7 -19.35 -5.95 -19.48
CA THR A 7 -18.20 -5.69 -20.38
C THR A 7 -17.20 -4.67 -19.83
N ARG A 8 -17.61 -3.87 -18.84
CA ARG A 8 -16.76 -2.96 -18.07
C ARG A 8 -16.87 -3.40 -16.62
N ASN A 9 -15.74 -3.42 -15.90
CA ASN A 9 -15.64 -3.81 -14.49
C ASN A 9 -15.42 -5.31 -14.19
N TYR A 10 -14.59 -5.96 -15.01
CA TYR A 10 -14.00 -7.26 -14.69
C TYR A 10 -12.51 -7.30 -15.05
N THR A 11 -11.78 -8.22 -14.43
CA THR A 11 -10.39 -8.55 -14.76
C THR A 11 -10.32 -10.01 -15.14
N ASP A 12 -9.76 -10.29 -16.32
CA ASP A 12 -9.49 -11.65 -16.78
C ASP A 12 -8.24 -12.20 -16.07
N ARG A 13 -8.46 -13.17 -15.16
CA ARG A 13 -7.42 -13.88 -14.40
C ARG A 13 -7.08 -15.23 -15.02
N SER A 14 -7.57 -15.50 -16.22
CA SER A 14 -7.33 -16.76 -16.94
C SER A 14 -5.85 -16.96 -17.28
N ASN A 15 -5.45 -18.22 -17.36
CA ASN A 15 -4.10 -18.65 -17.65
C ASN A 15 -4.09 -19.86 -18.60
N ASN A 16 -2.91 -20.42 -18.85
CA ASN A 16 -2.74 -21.56 -19.76
C ASN A 16 -3.43 -22.86 -19.31
N PHE A 17 -3.97 -22.91 -18.09
CA PHE A 17 -4.60 -24.10 -17.52
C PHE A 17 -6.12 -23.96 -17.39
N GLY A 18 -6.68 -22.76 -17.49
CA GLY A 18 -8.12 -22.54 -17.31
C GLY A 18 -8.53 -21.08 -17.23
N PHE A 19 -9.83 -20.89 -17.01
CA PHE A 19 -10.50 -19.61 -17.02
C PHE A 19 -10.91 -19.19 -15.62
N GLN A 20 -10.68 -17.93 -15.29
CA GLN A 20 -11.13 -17.31 -14.05
C GLN A 20 -11.30 -15.82 -14.25
N PHE A 21 -12.39 -15.28 -13.70
CA PHE A 21 -12.77 -13.90 -13.87
C PHE A 21 -13.01 -13.25 -12.51
N GLU A 22 -12.53 -12.02 -12.36
CA GLU A 22 -12.76 -11.21 -11.17
C GLU A 22 -13.68 -10.05 -11.55
N PHE A 23 -14.84 -9.95 -10.93
CA PHE A 23 -15.82 -8.88 -11.12
C PHE A 23 -15.74 -7.92 -9.96
N GLN A 24 -15.76 -6.62 -10.22
CA GLN A 24 -15.57 -5.59 -9.20
C GLN A 24 -16.81 -4.70 -9.09
N CYS A 25 -16.93 -3.96 -7.99
CA CYS A 25 -17.92 -2.90 -7.80
C CYS A 25 -17.37 -1.61 -8.39
N ASP A 26 -18.18 -0.90 -9.19
CA ASP A 26 -17.73 0.35 -9.86
C ASP A 26 -17.42 1.46 -8.84
N LYS A 27 -18.04 1.44 -7.66
CA LYS A 27 -17.85 2.45 -6.59
C LYS A 27 -16.70 2.10 -5.65
N CYS A 28 -16.76 0.96 -4.96
CA CYS A 28 -15.81 0.62 -3.90
C CYS A 28 -14.67 -0.32 -4.31
N ARG A 29 -14.68 -0.84 -5.55
CA ARG A 29 -13.67 -1.78 -6.08
C ARG A 29 -13.59 -3.14 -5.37
N ASN A 30 -14.39 -3.40 -4.33
CA ASN A 30 -14.60 -4.77 -3.82
C ASN A 30 -15.16 -5.65 -4.93
N GLY A 31 -14.80 -6.94 -4.92
CA GLY A 31 -15.14 -7.82 -6.02
C GLY A 31 -15.38 -9.27 -5.62
N HIS A 32 -15.92 -10.02 -6.57
CA HIS A 32 -16.15 -11.45 -6.50
C HIS A 32 -15.32 -12.15 -7.57
N MET A 33 -14.75 -13.29 -7.23
CA MET A 33 -13.97 -14.10 -8.15
C MET A 33 -14.78 -15.34 -8.54
N SER A 34 -14.84 -15.63 -9.84
CA SER A 34 -15.47 -16.85 -10.31
C SER A 34 -14.67 -18.07 -9.85
N PRO A 35 -15.33 -19.24 -9.75
CA PRO A 35 -14.62 -20.52 -9.69
C PRO A 35 -13.63 -20.66 -10.85
N PHE A 36 -12.56 -21.42 -10.63
CA PHE A 36 -11.59 -21.72 -11.68
C PHE A 36 -12.10 -22.86 -12.56
N ILE A 37 -12.30 -22.58 -13.85
CA ILE A 37 -12.78 -23.56 -14.83
C ILE A 37 -11.58 -24.10 -15.61
N ALA A 38 -11.22 -25.37 -15.39
CA ALA A 38 -10.07 -25.98 -16.05
C ALA A 38 -10.31 -26.13 -17.57
N SER A 39 -9.35 -25.69 -18.38
CA SER A 39 -9.41 -25.84 -19.83
C SER A 39 -8.84 -27.19 -20.26
N LYS A 40 -9.65 -28.01 -20.94
CA LYS A 40 -9.21 -29.31 -21.47
C LYS A 40 -8.05 -29.17 -22.49
N VAL A 41 -8.05 -28.07 -23.26
CA VAL A 41 -7.01 -27.76 -24.26
C VAL A 41 -5.70 -27.30 -23.60
N GLY A 42 -5.78 -26.50 -22.53
CA GLY A 42 -4.62 -26.05 -21.77
C GLY A 42 -3.89 -27.18 -21.05
N MET A 43 -4.64 -28.12 -20.47
CA MET A 43 -4.06 -29.32 -19.86
C MET A 43 -3.38 -30.25 -20.88
N ALA A 44 -3.97 -30.45 -22.05
CA ALA A 44 -3.35 -31.23 -23.13
C ALA A 44 -2.05 -30.59 -23.63
N THR A 45 -2.01 -29.26 -23.77
CA THR A 45 -0.81 -28.53 -24.20
C THR A 45 0.28 -28.53 -23.12
N GLY A 46 -0.09 -28.37 -21.85
CA GLY A 46 0.84 -28.45 -20.71
C GLY A 46 1.49 -29.83 -20.58
N LEU A 47 0.70 -30.89 -20.79
CA LEU A 47 1.21 -32.27 -20.80
C LEU A 47 2.15 -32.51 -21.99
N LEU A 48 1.82 -32.01 -23.18
CA LEU A 48 2.69 -32.11 -24.37
C LEU A 48 4.01 -31.35 -24.18
N LYS A 49 4.00 -30.17 -23.54
CA LYS A 49 5.23 -29.43 -23.18
C LYS A 49 6.08 -30.19 -22.16
N ALA A 50 5.47 -30.79 -21.15
CA ALA A 50 6.17 -31.60 -20.14
C ALA A 50 6.74 -32.90 -20.73
N ALA A 51 6.04 -33.53 -21.67
CA ALA A 51 6.54 -34.67 -22.43
C ALA A 51 7.74 -34.27 -23.32
N GLY A 52 7.68 -33.10 -23.97
CA GLY A 52 8.79 -32.59 -24.78
C GLY A 52 10.09 -32.34 -24.00
N THR A 53 10.02 -32.04 -22.70
CA THR A 53 11.20 -31.91 -21.83
C THR A 53 11.80 -33.25 -21.37
N LEU A 54 11.03 -34.35 -21.43
CA LEU A 54 11.49 -35.69 -21.07
C LEU A 54 11.97 -36.50 -22.29
N PHE A 55 11.45 -36.20 -23.48
CA PHE A 55 11.89 -36.81 -24.74
C PHE A 55 12.85 -35.86 -25.48
N GLY A 56 14.12 -35.87 -25.08
CA GLY A 56 15.18 -35.03 -25.66
C GLY A 56 15.42 -35.30 -27.15
N GLY A 57 15.26 -34.27 -27.99
CA GLY A 57 15.71 -34.31 -29.38
C GLY A 57 15.13 -33.23 -30.31
N THR A 58 15.90 -32.14 -30.54
CA THR A 58 15.86 -31.24 -31.72
C THR A 58 14.66 -30.32 -32.02
N LEU A 59 13.66 -30.14 -31.14
CA LEU A 59 12.58 -29.15 -31.37
C LEU A 59 12.76 -27.83 -30.59
N SER A 60 13.98 -27.31 -30.51
CA SER A 60 14.35 -26.13 -29.70
C SER A 60 14.03 -24.76 -30.34
N ARG A 61 13.04 -24.65 -31.23
CA ARG A 61 12.63 -23.35 -31.82
C ARG A 61 11.23 -22.84 -31.42
N ALA A 62 10.47 -23.58 -30.60
CA ALA A 62 9.10 -23.17 -30.22
C ALA A 62 8.97 -22.55 -28.81
N ALA A 63 10.06 -22.47 -28.03
CA ALA A 63 10.00 -22.02 -26.62
C ALA A 63 9.93 -20.49 -26.42
N TYR A 64 10.06 -19.68 -27.48
CA TYR A 64 10.03 -18.21 -27.39
C TYR A 64 8.64 -17.58 -27.57
N ALA A 65 7.56 -18.35 -27.66
CA ALA A 65 6.20 -17.83 -27.77
C ALA A 65 5.47 -17.86 -26.41
N GLY A 66 5.98 -17.09 -25.44
CA GLY A 66 5.44 -17.02 -24.08
C GLY A 66 4.27 -16.02 -23.91
N GLU A 67 4.20 -14.98 -24.74
CA GLU A 67 3.29 -13.85 -24.50
C GLU A 67 2.02 -13.82 -25.37
N HIS A 68 1.89 -14.68 -26.40
CA HIS A 68 0.74 -14.68 -27.31
C HIS A 68 -0.25 -15.85 -27.13
N VAL A 69 -0.10 -16.69 -26.10
CA VAL A 69 -1.02 -17.82 -25.87
C VAL A 69 -2.38 -17.36 -25.31
N LYS A 70 -2.44 -16.19 -24.64
CA LYS A 70 -3.70 -15.65 -24.10
C LYS A 70 -4.75 -15.41 -25.18
N ASP A 71 -4.35 -14.97 -26.37
CA ASP A 71 -5.28 -14.72 -27.48
C ASP A 71 -5.76 -16.03 -28.14
N ALA A 72 -4.95 -17.10 -28.09
CA ALA A 72 -5.37 -18.43 -28.57
C ALA A 72 -6.37 -19.12 -27.63
N LEU A 73 -6.45 -18.71 -26.37
CA LEU A 73 -7.40 -19.22 -25.38
C LEU A 73 -8.76 -18.52 -25.44
N ARG A 74 -8.86 -17.35 -26.08
CA ARG A 74 -10.11 -16.61 -26.33
C ARG A 74 -10.86 -17.20 -27.53
N GLY A 75 -11.41 -18.40 -27.33
CA GLY A 75 -12.34 -19.05 -28.26
C GLY A 75 -13.67 -19.35 -27.58
N ASN A 76 -14.52 -20.19 -28.22
CA ASN A 76 -15.85 -20.52 -27.71
C ASN A 76 -15.88 -21.00 -26.24
N ALA A 77 -14.84 -21.73 -25.80
CA ALA A 77 -14.73 -22.19 -24.42
C ALA A 77 -14.52 -21.04 -23.41
N TRP A 78 -13.83 -19.97 -23.81
CA TRP A 78 -13.70 -18.76 -23.00
C TRP A 78 -15.03 -18.02 -22.94
N ASP A 79 -15.73 -17.88 -24.08
CA ASP A 79 -17.04 -17.20 -24.13
C ASP A 79 -18.09 -17.92 -23.27
N GLU A 80 -18.08 -19.25 -23.28
CA GLU A 80 -18.95 -20.09 -22.43
C GLU A 80 -18.61 -19.91 -20.95
N ALA A 81 -17.32 -20.05 -20.59
CA ALA A 81 -16.86 -19.86 -19.21
C ALA A 81 -17.13 -18.43 -18.70
N TYR A 82 -16.97 -17.42 -19.54
CA TYR A 82 -17.26 -16.03 -19.20
C TYR A 82 -18.75 -15.80 -19.03
N GLY A 83 -19.59 -16.39 -19.89
CA GLY A 83 -21.05 -16.34 -19.77
C GLY A 83 -21.56 -16.94 -18.46
N GLU A 84 -21.02 -18.09 -18.06
CA GLU A 84 -21.31 -18.72 -16.75
C GLU A 84 -20.89 -17.83 -15.59
N ALA A 85 -19.66 -17.32 -15.64
CA ALA A 85 -19.12 -16.45 -14.60
C ALA A 85 -19.94 -15.15 -14.45
N VAL A 86 -20.41 -14.56 -15.55
CA VAL A 86 -21.28 -13.38 -15.53
C VAL A 86 -22.66 -13.69 -14.96
N ALA A 87 -23.22 -14.87 -15.25
CA ALA A 87 -24.51 -15.28 -14.71
C ALA A 87 -24.48 -15.42 -13.18
N GLU A 88 -23.39 -15.95 -12.64
CA GLU A 88 -23.14 -16.01 -11.20
C GLU A 88 -22.91 -14.60 -10.62
N ALA A 89 -22.01 -13.81 -11.22
CA ALA A 89 -21.66 -12.48 -10.73
C ALA A 89 -22.87 -11.54 -10.63
N LYS A 90 -23.81 -11.60 -11.58
CA LYS A 90 -25.05 -10.79 -11.57
C LYS A 90 -25.85 -10.90 -10.27
N GLN A 91 -25.76 -12.01 -9.56
CA GLN A 91 -26.48 -12.22 -8.31
C GLN A 91 -25.91 -11.39 -7.15
N HIS A 92 -24.67 -10.92 -7.29
CA HIS A 92 -23.92 -10.20 -6.28
C HIS A 92 -23.86 -8.68 -6.51
N PHE A 93 -24.43 -8.18 -7.62
CA PHE A 93 -24.39 -6.77 -7.99
C PHE A 93 -25.77 -6.24 -8.38
N ARG A 94 -26.00 -4.95 -8.14
CA ARG A 94 -27.17 -4.19 -8.61
C ARG A 94 -26.75 -3.28 -9.76
N HIS A 95 -27.57 -3.21 -10.80
CA HIS A 95 -27.37 -2.28 -11.91
C HIS A 95 -28.09 -0.96 -11.64
N CYS A 96 -27.35 0.14 -11.64
CA CYS A 96 -27.92 1.48 -11.52
C CYS A 96 -28.49 1.94 -12.86
N SER A 97 -29.80 2.19 -12.92
CA SER A 97 -30.48 2.65 -14.13
C SER A 97 -30.03 4.04 -14.61
N ARG A 98 -29.48 4.88 -13.72
CA ARG A 98 -29.04 6.25 -14.04
C ARG A 98 -27.66 6.31 -14.68
N CYS A 99 -26.64 5.71 -14.05
CA CYS A 99 -25.26 5.77 -14.56
C CYS A 99 -24.80 4.48 -15.26
N GLY A 100 -25.58 3.39 -15.15
CA GLY A 100 -25.24 2.08 -15.68
C GLY A 100 -24.12 1.36 -14.91
N HIS A 101 -23.75 1.83 -13.72
CA HIS A 101 -22.77 1.15 -12.87
C HIS A 101 -23.36 -0.13 -12.27
N TRP A 102 -22.50 -1.14 -12.11
CA TRP A 102 -22.78 -2.33 -11.32
C TRP A 102 -22.09 -2.19 -9.97
N VAL A 103 -22.88 -2.17 -8.90
CA VAL A 103 -22.40 -1.92 -7.54
C VAL A 103 -22.83 -3.00 -6.56
N CYS A 104 -22.07 -3.18 -5.49
CA CYS A 104 -22.42 -4.16 -4.46
C CYS A 104 -23.67 -3.70 -3.68
N PRO A 105 -24.68 -4.58 -3.46
CA PRO A 105 -25.92 -4.23 -2.77
C PRO A 105 -25.70 -3.81 -1.31
N GLN A 106 -24.69 -4.37 -0.65
CA GLN A 106 -24.49 -4.23 0.80
C GLN A 106 -23.91 -2.87 1.24
N ALA A 107 -23.21 -2.15 0.34
CA ALA A 107 -22.44 -0.97 0.75
C ALA A 107 -22.39 0.16 -0.29
N CYS A 108 -22.98 -0.01 -1.46
CA CYS A 108 -22.90 0.98 -2.55
C CYS A 108 -24.25 1.19 -3.24
N TRP A 109 -25.31 0.60 -2.72
CA TRP A 109 -26.64 0.61 -3.30
C TRP A 109 -27.63 1.18 -2.30
N ASN A 110 -28.33 2.23 -2.70
CA ASN A 110 -29.38 2.82 -1.91
C ASN A 110 -30.70 2.12 -2.21
N GLU A 111 -31.08 1.16 -1.36
CA GLU A 111 -32.34 0.40 -1.54
C GLU A 111 -33.58 1.30 -1.48
N ALA A 112 -33.57 2.41 -0.74
CA ALA A 112 -34.72 3.32 -0.67
C ALA A 112 -34.92 4.13 -1.95
N ARG A 113 -33.89 4.25 -2.80
CA ARG A 113 -33.91 5.02 -4.05
C ARG A 113 -33.73 4.17 -5.30
N GLU A 114 -33.47 2.88 -5.15
CA GLU A 114 -33.17 1.93 -6.24
C GLU A 114 -32.09 2.44 -7.20
N LEU A 115 -31.07 3.10 -6.65
CA LEU A 115 -29.94 3.68 -7.37
C LEU A 115 -28.63 3.45 -6.61
N CYS A 116 -27.49 3.50 -7.31
CA CYS A 116 -26.22 3.48 -6.62
C CYS A 116 -26.03 4.76 -5.78
N GLU A 117 -25.25 4.66 -4.71
CA GLU A 117 -24.98 5.79 -3.82
C GLU A 117 -24.20 6.94 -4.47
N ASP A 118 -23.48 6.72 -5.57
CA ASP A 118 -22.90 7.83 -6.35
C ASP A 118 -24.00 8.71 -6.98
N CYS A 119 -25.13 8.10 -7.33
CA CYS A 119 -26.26 8.77 -7.95
C CYS A 119 -27.27 9.28 -6.92
N ALA A 120 -27.54 8.49 -5.90
CA ALA A 120 -28.47 8.81 -4.82
C ALA A 120 -27.87 8.32 -3.49
N PRO A 121 -27.01 9.13 -2.85
CA PRO A 121 -26.43 8.78 -1.56
C PRO A 121 -27.49 8.51 -0.49
N ASP A 122 -27.18 7.65 0.47
CA ASP A 122 -28.00 7.56 1.68
C ASP A 122 -27.80 8.83 2.52
N LEU A 123 -28.91 9.51 2.84
CA LEU A 123 -28.86 10.82 3.51
C LEU A 123 -28.43 10.70 4.98
N HIS A 124 -28.66 9.57 5.64
CA HIS A 124 -28.23 9.37 7.02
C HIS A 124 -26.72 9.18 7.09
N GLU A 125 -26.17 8.35 6.20
CA GLU A 125 -24.72 8.14 6.08
C GLU A 125 -24.01 9.44 5.68
N GLU A 126 -24.54 10.18 4.70
CA GLU A 126 -23.96 11.47 4.29
C GLU A 126 -24.08 12.53 5.38
N ALA A 127 -25.18 12.58 6.14
CA ALA A 127 -25.30 13.50 7.26
C ALA A 127 -24.21 13.24 8.32
N ALA A 128 -23.96 11.97 8.66
CA ALA A 128 -22.89 11.59 9.59
C ALA A 128 -21.50 11.95 9.04
N HIS A 129 -21.24 11.67 7.76
CA HIS A 129 -20.00 12.03 7.08
C HIS A 129 -19.77 13.56 7.07
N ILE A 130 -20.79 14.34 6.71
CA ILE A 130 -20.72 15.81 6.68
C ILE A 130 -20.44 16.36 8.08
N GLN A 131 -21.16 15.88 9.11
CA GLN A 131 -20.95 16.32 10.49
C GLN A 131 -19.51 16.03 10.96
N ALA A 132 -19.00 14.83 10.69
CA ALA A 132 -17.63 14.46 11.06
C ALA A 132 -16.60 15.32 10.31
N ARG A 133 -16.78 15.53 9.00
CA ARG A 133 -15.87 16.35 8.19
C ARG A 133 -15.82 17.79 8.68
N VAL A 134 -16.97 18.40 8.93
CA VAL A 134 -17.06 19.75 9.49
C VAL A 134 -16.42 19.82 10.88
N ALA A 135 -16.62 18.81 11.73
CA ALA A 135 -15.98 18.76 13.04
C ALA A 135 -14.44 18.71 12.94
N VAL A 136 -13.90 17.93 11.99
CA VAL A 136 -12.46 17.88 11.71
C VAL A 136 -11.93 19.23 11.23
N GLU A 137 -12.62 19.89 10.30
CA GLU A 137 -12.25 21.23 9.82
C GLU A 137 -12.23 22.25 10.98
N GLN A 138 -13.26 22.25 11.82
CA GLN A 138 -13.31 23.10 13.00
C GLN A 138 -12.18 22.79 14.00
N ALA A 139 -11.80 21.51 14.16
CA ALA A 139 -10.68 21.12 14.99
C ALA A 139 -9.35 21.65 14.44
N TRP A 140 -9.15 21.58 13.12
CA TRP A 140 -7.99 22.19 12.46
C TRP A 140 -7.91 23.70 12.70
N ASP A 141 -9.02 24.41 12.56
CA ASP A 141 -9.05 25.86 12.78
C ASP A 141 -8.79 26.25 14.23
N LYS A 142 -9.25 25.45 15.19
CA LYS A 142 -8.90 25.64 16.61
C LYS A 142 -7.42 25.38 16.85
N ALA A 143 -6.88 24.28 16.31
CA ALA A 143 -5.47 23.93 16.47
C ALA A 143 -4.55 25.03 15.92
N ARG A 144 -4.88 25.62 14.76
CA ARG A 144 -4.12 26.74 14.16
C ARG A 144 -4.07 28.01 15.00
N LYS A 145 -5.06 28.23 15.88
CA LYS A 145 -5.17 29.44 16.72
C LYS A 145 -4.36 29.36 18.01
N VAL A 146 -3.91 28.18 18.38
CA VAL A 146 -3.09 27.95 19.58
C VAL A 146 -1.65 27.79 19.12
N ASP A 147 -0.71 28.37 19.86
CA ASP A 147 0.72 28.11 19.65
C ASP A 147 1.03 26.66 20.02
N GLN A 148 1.00 25.78 19.02
CA GLN A 148 1.27 24.35 19.16
C GLN A 148 2.74 24.05 19.50
N VAL A 149 3.62 25.05 19.45
CA VAL A 149 5.06 24.88 19.61
C VAL A 149 5.62 25.76 20.73
N ALA A 150 4.76 26.32 21.59
CA ALA A 150 5.18 27.13 22.73
C ALA A 150 6.20 26.41 23.65
N SER A 151 6.14 25.08 23.71
CA SER A 151 7.08 24.24 24.47
C SER A 151 8.31 23.79 23.68
N LEU A 152 8.43 24.14 22.40
CA LEU A 152 9.57 23.75 21.55
C LEU A 152 10.57 24.92 21.48
N ASP A 153 11.77 24.69 21.99
CA ASP A 153 12.89 25.60 21.79
C ASP A 153 13.42 25.47 20.35
N MET A 154 12.98 26.36 19.47
CA MET A 154 13.38 26.41 18.05
C MET A 154 14.85 26.81 17.84
N LYS A 155 15.55 27.27 18.88
CA LYS A 155 16.98 27.63 18.85
C LYS A 155 17.88 26.57 19.47
N ALA A 156 17.30 25.59 20.17
CA ALA A 156 18.07 24.44 20.61
C ALA A 156 18.72 23.81 19.36
N PRO A 157 20.04 23.50 19.38
CA PRO A 157 20.62 22.69 18.32
C PRO A 157 19.74 21.47 18.20
N ARG A 158 19.33 21.07 16.98
CA ARG A 158 18.54 19.85 16.72
C ARG A 158 19.26 18.69 17.42
N SER A 159 18.94 18.45 18.68
CA SER A 159 19.41 17.31 19.43
C SER A 159 18.68 16.20 18.73
N ALA A 160 19.47 15.45 17.96
CA ALA A 160 19.04 14.38 17.10
C ALA A 160 17.82 13.71 17.72
N ALA A 161 16.68 13.80 17.03
CA ALA A 161 15.47 13.12 17.38
C ALA A 161 15.86 11.73 17.87
N VAL A 162 15.84 11.55 19.18
CA VAL A 162 16.09 10.27 19.84
C VAL A 162 17.20 9.44 19.16
N SER A 163 18.46 9.88 19.26
CA SER A 163 19.56 9.03 18.81
C SER A 163 19.60 7.77 19.66
N ALA A 164 19.77 6.61 19.03
CA ALA A 164 20.09 5.36 19.72
C ALA A 164 21.55 5.42 20.19
N CYS A 165 21.84 4.79 21.34
CA CYS A 165 23.20 4.68 21.86
C CYS A 165 24.09 3.95 20.84
N PRO A 166 25.21 4.54 20.38
CA PRO A 166 26.10 3.88 19.42
C PRO A 166 26.76 2.61 19.99
N HIS A 167 26.69 2.40 21.31
CA HIS A 167 27.32 1.27 21.97
C HIS A 167 26.36 0.12 22.33
N CYS A 168 25.08 0.41 22.60
CA CYS A 168 24.10 -0.60 23.01
C CYS A 168 22.74 -0.48 22.32
N GLN A 169 22.58 0.49 21.41
CA GLN A 169 21.35 0.79 20.65
C GLN A 169 20.14 1.19 21.50
N ALA A 170 20.31 1.36 22.82
CA ALA A 170 19.25 1.87 23.69
C ALA A 170 18.82 3.28 23.29
N ARG A 171 17.52 3.56 23.44
CA ARG A 171 16.92 4.86 23.17
C ARG A 171 17.47 5.91 24.17
N ILE A 172 18.10 6.97 23.69
CA ILE A 172 18.66 8.01 24.56
C ILE A 172 17.68 9.19 24.65
N SER A 173 17.46 9.71 25.86
CA SER A 173 16.70 10.94 26.13
C SER A 173 17.60 12.18 26.32
N GLY A 174 18.82 12.17 25.77
CA GLY A 174 19.86 13.17 26.01
C GLY A 174 20.75 12.85 27.23
N GLY A 175 21.90 13.54 27.35
CA GLY A 175 22.88 13.34 28.44
C GLY A 175 24.28 12.96 27.96
N LYS A 176 25.29 13.09 28.84
CA LYS A 176 26.70 12.77 28.52
C LYS A 176 27.01 11.26 28.50
N PHE A 177 26.16 10.45 29.14
CA PHE A 177 26.33 9.00 29.27
C PHE A 177 25.01 8.27 29.00
N CYS A 178 25.09 7.06 28.45
CA CYS A 178 23.93 6.21 28.23
C CYS A 178 23.43 5.64 29.56
N SER A 179 22.13 5.77 29.85
CA SER A 179 21.48 5.23 31.05
C SER A 179 21.51 3.70 31.12
N GLU A 180 21.53 3.02 29.96
CA GLU A 180 21.49 1.55 29.90
C GLU A 180 22.88 0.92 29.97
N CYS A 181 23.88 1.47 29.26
CA CYS A 181 25.20 0.84 29.17
C CYS A 181 26.33 1.65 29.82
N GLY A 182 26.04 2.83 30.38
CA GLY A 182 27.00 3.69 31.07
C GLY A 182 28.09 4.33 30.21
N LYS A 183 28.11 4.05 28.90
CA LYS A 183 29.15 4.55 27.98
C LYS A 183 28.85 5.99 27.51
N PRO A 184 29.88 6.81 27.27
CA PRO A 184 29.70 8.21 26.89
C PRO A 184 29.06 8.35 25.51
N LEU A 185 28.13 9.27 25.37
CA LEU A 185 27.34 9.50 24.16
C LEU A 185 27.87 10.76 23.45
N ALA A 186 28.85 10.56 22.57
CA ALA A 186 29.66 11.59 21.91
C ALA A 186 30.50 12.47 22.88
N ALA A 187 31.78 12.66 22.54
CA ALA A 187 32.68 13.49 23.33
C ALA A 187 32.17 14.93 23.35
N ALA A 188 31.80 15.43 24.53
CA ALA A 188 31.55 16.86 24.69
C ALA A 188 32.79 17.62 24.20
N GLN A 189 32.61 18.55 23.25
CA GLN A 189 33.66 19.49 22.87
C GLN A 189 33.99 20.29 24.14
N VAL A 190 35.17 20.06 24.70
CA VAL A 190 35.64 20.80 25.88
C VAL A 190 36.25 22.09 25.36
N ASN A 191 35.74 23.23 25.81
CA ASN A 191 36.30 24.53 25.48
C ASN A 191 37.24 24.97 26.62
N CYS A 192 38.30 25.71 26.30
CA CYS A 192 39.21 26.29 27.29
C CYS A 192 38.43 27.19 28.25
N THR A 193 38.63 27.01 29.55
CA THR A 193 37.96 27.81 30.60
C THR A 193 38.33 29.29 30.57
N GLU A 194 39.46 29.66 29.95
CA GLU A 194 39.93 31.05 29.89
C GLU A 194 39.64 31.71 28.54
N CYS A 195 40.02 31.07 27.43
CA CYS A 195 39.92 31.68 26.09
C CYS A 195 38.74 31.17 25.25
N GLY A 196 38.00 30.15 25.70
CA GLY A 196 36.83 29.61 25.01
C GLY A 196 37.12 28.77 23.76
N VAL A 197 38.38 28.61 23.35
CA VAL A 197 38.75 27.81 22.18
C VAL A 197 38.49 26.32 22.41
N ALA A 198 37.98 25.65 21.39
CA ALA A 198 37.70 24.22 21.42
C ALA A 198 38.98 23.38 21.55
N LEU A 199 39.06 22.56 22.58
CA LEU A 199 40.23 21.73 22.88
C LEU A 199 40.13 20.35 22.23
N LYS A 200 41.29 19.77 21.96
CA LYS A 200 41.39 18.35 21.61
C LYS A 200 40.95 17.49 22.81
N PRO A 201 40.28 16.34 22.58
CA PRO A 201 39.91 15.43 23.66
C PRO A 201 41.14 15.07 24.53
N ARG A 202 41.03 15.23 25.85
CA ARG A 202 42.08 14.98 26.86
C ARG A 202 43.31 15.93 26.82
N ALA A 203 43.20 17.12 26.24
CA ALA A 203 44.27 18.12 26.33
C ALA A 203 44.46 18.63 27.77
N ARG A 204 45.66 18.47 28.35
CA ARG A 204 46.00 18.99 29.70
C ARG A 204 46.28 20.49 29.72
N PHE A 205 46.60 21.07 28.57
CA PHE A 205 46.89 22.49 28.38
C PHE A 205 46.18 22.99 27.13
N CYS A 206 45.73 24.25 27.13
CA CYS A 206 45.24 24.89 25.92
C CYS A 206 46.39 25.15 24.94
N SER A 207 46.21 24.80 23.67
CA SER A 207 47.22 25.04 22.62
C SER A 207 47.39 26.51 22.26
N GLU A 208 46.39 27.36 22.53
CA GLU A 208 46.41 28.78 22.17
C GLU A 208 46.89 29.66 23.33
N CYS A 209 46.41 29.42 24.56
CA CYS A 209 46.73 30.28 25.71
C CYS A 209 47.59 29.60 26.80
N GLY A 210 47.91 28.30 26.66
CA GLY A 210 48.77 27.58 27.59
C GLY A 210 48.14 27.22 28.93
N THR A 211 46.89 27.62 29.20
CA THR A 211 46.22 27.44 30.50
C THR A 211 45.98 25.95 30.79
N PRO A 212 46.39 25.45 31.97
CA PRO A 212 46.13 24.07 32.36
C PRO A 212 44.62 23.84 32.50
N GLN A 213 44.16 22.75 31.91
CA GLN A 213 42.77 22.30 31.99
C GLN A 213 42.72 21.17 33.01
N GLY A 214 41.80 21.29 33.98
CA GLY A 214 41.64 20.29 35.04
C GLY A 214 41.35 18.89 34.49
N PRO A 215 41.64 17.83 35.27
CA PRO A 215 41.37 16.44 34.88
C PRO A 215 39.89 16.18 34.58
#